data_AF-A0A5E4MTP4-F1
#
_entry.id   AF-A0A5E4MTP4-F1
#
_cell.length_a   1.000
_cell.length_b   1.000
_cell.length_c   1.000
_cell.angle_alpha   90.00
_cell.angle_beta   90.00
_cell.angle_gamma   90.00
#
_symmetry.space_group_name_H-M   'P 1'
#
loop_
_entity.id
_entity.type
_entity.pdbx_description
1 polymer ?
#
loop_
_entity_poly.entity_id
_entity_poly.type
_entity_poly.pdbx_seq_one_letter_code
_entity_poly.pdbx_strand_id
1 'polypeptide(L)'
;MVISFISVSNDKPLLDEGQFRAQFVVDETTDINGSYIANLLVGVLNEQNASKPFLISCKKLDKINHSTISRFVNDSLRILWSRGGNDEKVLILCSDAAPYIIKAGKTLNVFFPNMIHISLAHMIQRLAEKVREMYLNVNTLVSNLKKVFLKAPQRVDVYKEITPSVPLPPKPVLTRWGTWVEAANFCADHFDNLKIILQKLEDKNVVMKSIKNLEDSSLTLSDSTQIVNNVILAMKKVPGQKGKLILQKLFYLIEKNVGFQTAKQITAILSGKENIKSIKNLEHSSLTLSDSTQIVNNVMLAMEKVPGQREKIIQEKLFYLIEKNVRFQIAKQITAILSGKENSIMPPNLTPSMCSCMKFAPNFN
;
A
#
# COMPACT_ATOMS: atom_id res chain seq x y z
N MET A 1 -22.94 -21.08 11.82
CA MET A 1 -23.50 -19.86 11.15
C MET A 1 -24.73 -20.22 10.30
N VAL A 2 -25.14 -21.50 10.24
CA VAL A 2 -26.42 -21.90 9.64
C VAL A 2 -27.61 -21.32 10.41
N ILE A 3 -27.44 -21.07 11.72
CA ILE A 3 -28.46 -20.48 12.60
C ILE A 3 -28.81 -19.03 12.23
N SER A 4 -27.92 -18.27 11.56
CA SER A 4 -28.20 -16.86 11.24
C SER A 4 -29.33 -16.66 10.21
N PHE A 5 -29.74 -17.73 9.52
CA PHE A 5 -30.89 -17.73 8.61
C PHE A 5 -32.18 -18.26 9.25
N ILE A 6 -32.14 -18.70 10.51
CA ILE A 6 -33.27 -19.34 11.17
C ILE A 6 -33.71 -18.47 12.34
N SER A 7 -34.81 -17.74 12.15
CA SER A 7 -35.51 -17.09 13.25
C SER A 7 -35.91 -18.16 14.27
N VAL A 8 -35.51 -18.01 15.53
CA VAL A 8 -35.86 -18.93 16.63
C VAL A 8 -37.17 -18.46 17.26
N SER A 9 -38.07 -19.38 17.61
CA SER A 9 -39.22 -19.13 18.48
C SER A 9 -39.06 -19.98 19.74
N ASN A 10 -39.44 -19.43 20.90
CA ASN A 10 -39.37 -20.12 22.20
C ASN A 10 -40.64 -20.89 22.54
N ASP A 11 -41.67 -20.85 21.69
CA ASP A 11 -42.90 -21.60 21.90
C ASP A 11 -42.71 -23.06 21.50
N LYS A 12 -43.08 -23.99 22.40
CA LYS A 12 -43.01 -25.43 22.12
C LYS A 12 -43.96 -25.74 20.94
N PRO A 13 -43.50 -26.35 19.84
CA PRO A 13 -44.42 -26.78 18.81
C PRO A 13 -45.33 -27.86 19.41
N LEU A 14 -46.64 -27.64 19.34
CA LEU A 14 -47.64 -28.71 19.47
C LEU A 14 -47.47 -29.64 18.26
N LEU A 15 -46.51 -30.56 18.37
CA LEU A 15 -46.38 -31.73 17.50
C LEU A 15 -47.45 -32.73 17.95
N ASP A 16 -48.72 -32.37 17.77
CA ASP A 16 -49.85 -33.26 18.06
C ASP A 16 -49.77 -34.52 17.18
N GLU A 17 -50.36 -35.60 17.67
CA GLU A 17 -50.30 -36.99 17.19
C GLU A 17 -50.84 -37.25 15.76
N GLY A 18 -50.96 -36.21 14.94
CA GLY A 18 -51.31 -36.28 13.52
C GLY A 18 -50.13 -36.54 12.57
N GLN A 19 -50.46 -36.58 11.28
CA GLN A 19 -49.66 -36.97 10.12
C GLN A 19 -48.56 -35.93 9.75
N PHE A 20 -47.71 -35.54 10.70
CA PHE A 20 -46.64 -34.58 10.44
C PHE A 20 -45.38 -35.27 9.85
N ARG A 21 -44.61 -34.51 9.07
CA ARG A 21 -43.27 -34.89 8.60
C ARG A 21 -42.26 -33.92 9.21
N ALA A 22 -41.12 -34.41 9.65
CA ALA A 22 -40.11 -33.61 10.35
C ALA A 22 -38.87 -33.35 9.49
N GLN A 23 -38.31 -32.16 9.64
CA GLN A 23 -36.98 -31.80 9.18
C GLN A 23 -36.09 -31.41 10.35
N PHE A 24 -34.82 -31.79 10.30
CA PHE A 24 -33.82 -31.43 11.30
C PHE A 24 -32.71 -30.59 10.68
N VAL A 25 -32.22 -29.62 11.45
CA VAL A 25 -31.02 -28.88 11.13
C VAL A 25 -30.02 -29.09 12.27
N VAL A 26 -28.83 -29.56 11.93
CA VAL A 26 -27.72 -29.72 12.87
C VAL A 26 -26.63 -28.72 12.48
N ASP A 27 -26.33 -27.78 13.38
CA ASP A 27 -25.23 -26.81 13.23
C ASP A 27 -24.25 -27.01 14.39
N GLU A 28 -22.97 -27.20 14.06
CA GLU A 28 -21.88 -27.15 15.01
C GLU A 28 -21.20 -25.78 14.93
N THR A 29 -20.88 -25.22 16.09
CA THR A 29 -20.11 -23.98 16.17
C THR A 29 -19.12 -24.06 17.32
N THR A 30 -17.95 -23.47 17.10
CA THR A 30 -16.96 -23.25 18.15
C THR A 30 -17.19 -21.88 18.77
N ASP A 31 -17.34 -21.81 20.09
CA ASP A 31 -17.49 -20.54 20.80
C ASP A 31 -16.16 -19.78 20.94
N ILE A 32 -16.21 -18.58 21.52
CA ILE A 32 -15.02 -17.75 21.75
C ILE A 32 -13.99 -18.39 22.70
N ASN A 33 -14.41 -19.37 23.50
CA ASN A 33 -13.58 -20.08 24.46
C ASN A 33 -13.05 -21.42 23.88
N GLY A 34 -13.29 -21.68 22.59
CA GLY A 34 -12.90 -22.92 21.93
C GLY A 34 -13.75 -24.14 22.30
N SER A 35 -14.90 -23.94 22.96
CA SER A 35 -15.86 -25.00 23.26
C SER A 35 -16.71 -25.32 22.04
N TYR A 36 -16.94 -26.60 21.81
CA TYR A 36 -17.79 -27.08 20.73
C TYR A 36 -19.25 -27.08 21.16
N ILE A 37 -20.11 -26.36 20.44
CA ILE A 37 -21.53 -26.24 20.70
C ILE A 37 -22.29 -26.86 19.55
N ALA A 38 -23.12 -27.87 19.84
CA ALA A 38 -24.02 -28.48 18.88
C ALA A 38 -25.44 -27.95 19.08
N ASN A 39 -26.07 -27.56 17.98
CA ASN A 39 -27.44 -27.06 17.95
C ASN A 39 -28.30 -27.99 17.11
N LEU A 40 -29.47 -28.35 17.63
CA LEU A 40 -30.49 -29.10 16.91
C LEU A 40 -31.73 -28.23 16.77
N LEU A 41 -32.09 -27.92 15.53
CA LEU A 41 -33.36 -27.29 15.19
C LEU A 41 -34.27 -28.31 14.54
N VAL A 42 -35.56 -28.24 14.87
CA VAL A 42 -36.59 -29.12 14.32
C VAL A 42 -37.68 -28.26 13.70
N GLY A 43 -38.01 -28.57 12.45
CA GLY A 43 -39.12 -27.94 11.72
C GLY A 43 -40.13 -28.99 11.26
N VAL A 44 -41.35 -28.53 10.96
CA VAL A 44 -42.42 -29.35 10.40
C VAL A 44 -42.50 -29.12 8.90
N LEU A 45 -42.49 -30.19 8.11
CA LEU A 45 -42.71 -30.13 6.68
C LEU A 45 -44.22 -30.14 6.41
N ASN A 46 -44.71 -29.12 5.73
CA ASN A 46 -46.10 -28.97 5.31
C ASN A 46 -46.13 -28.70 3.80
N GLU A 47 -47.10 -29.28 3.10
CA GLU A 47 -47.28 -29.18 1.65
C GLU A 47 -47.65 -27.76 1.20
N GLN A 48 -48.30 -26.99 2.06
CA GLN A 48 -48.86 -25.68 1.69
C GLN A 48 -47.98 -24.50 2.12
N ASN A 49 -47.30 -24.60 3.26
CA ASN A 49 -46.56 -23.49 3.85
C ASN A 49 -45.24 -23.94 4.50
N ALA A 50 -44.20 -23.13 4.36
CA ALA A 50 -42.95 -23.34 5.11
C ALA A 50 -43.18 -23.05 6.60
N SER A 51 -42.80 -23.98 7.48
CA SER A 51 -42.83 -23.75 8.92
C SER A 51 -41.51 -23.18 9.43
N LYS A 52 -41.60 -22.39 10.51
CA LYS A 52 -40.44 -21.87 11.22
C LYS A 52 -39.81 -22.98 12.07
N PRO A 53 -38.51 -23.28 11.94
CA PRO A 53 -37.85 -24.26 12.80
C PRO A 53 -37.72 -23.75 14.25
N PHE A 54 -37.74 -24.69 15.19
CA PHE A 54 -37.58 -24.43 16.63
C PHE A 54 -36.25 -24.99 17.11
N LEU A 55 -35.52 -24.25 17.94
CA LEU A 55 -34.31 -24.75 18.59
C LEU A 55 -34.69 -25.67 19.75
N ILE A 56 -34.42 -26.96 19.61
CA ILE A 56 -34.84 -27.96 20.59
C ILE A 56 -33.72 -28.26 21.59
N SER A 57 -32.48 -28.17 21.17
CA SER A 57 -31.33 -28.50 22.00
C SER A 57 -30.10 -27.72 21.57
N CYS A 58 -29.41 -27.13 22.54
CA CYS A 58 -28.11 -26.51 22.39
C CYS A 58 -27.24 -27.05 23.51
N LYS A 59 -26.21 -27.82 23.18
CA LYS A 59 -25.35 -28.48 24.17
C LYS A 59 -23.88 -28.31 23.81
N LYS A 60 -23.08 -28.10 24.86
CA LYS A 60 -21.62 -28.21 24.77
C LYS A 60 -21.25 -29.68 24.62
N LEU A 61 -20.35 -29.97 23.69
CA LEU A 61 -19.77 -31.29 23.45
C LEU A 61 -18.28 -31.26 23.81
N ASP A 62 -17.80 -32.31 24.47
CA ASP A 62 -16.37 -32.43 24.83
C ASP A 62 -15.49 -32.70 23.61
N LYS A 63 -16.04 -33.40 22.62
CA LYS A 63 -15.39 -33.74 21.35
C LYS A 63 -16.42 -33.72 20.24
N ILE A 64 -15.98 -33.36 19.04
CA ILE A 64 -16.78 -33.47 17.84
C ILE A 64 -16.32 -34.68 17.04
N ASN A 65 -17.18 -35.70 16.97
CA ASN A 65 -17.04 -36.81 16.05
C ASN A 65 -18.42 -37.33 15.65
N HIS A 66 -18.47 -38.26 14.71
CA HIS A 66 -19.74 -38.74 14.18
C HIS A 66 -20.65 -39.38 15.24
N SER A 67 -20.08 -40.08 16.23
CA SER A 67 -20.86 -40.77 17.26
C SER A 67 -21.42 -39.81 18.31
N THR A 68 -20.64 -38.80 18.72
CA THR A 68 -21.10 -37.74 19.63
C THR A 68 -22.23 -36.91 19.00
N ILE A 69 -22.13 -36.56 17.73
CA ILE A 69 -23.20 -35.86 17.01
C ILE A 69 -24.45 -36.75 16.89
N SER A 70 -24.31 -38.01 16.48
CA SER A 70 -25.45 -38.92 16.36
C SER A 70 -26.15 -39.13 17.70
N ARG A 71 -25.37 -39.29 18.78
CA ARG A 71 -25.88 -39.39 20.14
C ARG A 71 -26.58 -38.11 20.59
N PHE A 72 -25.98 -36.95 20.34
CA PHE A 72 -26.57 -35.65 20.65
C PHE A 72 -27.94 -35.49 19.98
N VAL A 73 -28.06 -35.83 18.69
CA VAL A 73 -29.34 -35.77 17.96
C VAL A 73 -30.36 -36.72 18.59
N ASN A 74 -30.01 -37.99 18.79
CA ASN A 74 -30.91 -38.99 19.36
C ASN A 74 -31.38 -38.61 20.78
N ASP A 75 -30.45 -38.22 21.65
CA ASP A 75 -30.74 -37.80 23.03
C ASP A 75 -31.61 -36.54 23.06
N SER A 76 -31.44 -35.63 22.08
CA SER A 76 -32.24 -34.40 21.99
C SER A 76 -33.64 -34.66 21.45
N LEU A 77 -33.82 -35.61 20.52
CA LEU A 77 -35.13 -35.97 19.99
C LEU A 77 -36.02 -36.67 21.01
N ARG A 78 -35.44 -37.34 22.02
CA ARG A 78 -36.20 -37.88 23.17
C ARG A 78 -36.98 -36.82 23.93
N ILE A 79 -36.60 -35.53 23.83
CA ILE A 79 -37.35 -34.40 24.42
C ILE A 79 -38.71 -34.26 23.74
N LEU A 80 -38.77 -34.51 22.43
CA LEU A 80 -40.01 -34.44 21.63
C LEU A 80 -40.75 -35.78 21.62
N TRP A 81 -40.03 -36.89 21.51
CA TRP A 81 -40.60 -38.23 21.33
C TRP A 81 -40.10 -39.19 22.41
N SER A 82 -40.53 -38.97 23.64
CA SER A 82 -40.12 -39.79 24.79
C SER A 82 -40.53 -41.26 24.67
N ARG A 83 -41.60 -41.56 23.92
CA ARG A 83 -42.12 -42.92 23.66
C ARG A 83 -41.65 -43.54 22.33
N GLY A 84 -40.89 -42.82 21.52
CA GLY A 84 -40.46 -43.27 20.18
C GLY A 84 -41.59 -43.32 19.15
N GLY A 85 -41.36 -44.04 18.03
CA GLY A 85 -42.40 -44.35 17.03
C GLY A 85 -42.61 -43.30 15.92
N ASN A 86 -41.74 -42.28 15.84
CA ASN A 86 -41.82 -41.24 14.81
C ASN A 86 -40.65 -41.30 13.81
N ASP A 87 -39.93 -42.43 13.77
CA ASP A 87 -38.67 -42.56 13.03
C ASP A 87 -38.87 -42.40 11.52
N GLU A 88 -39.95 -42.99 10.99
CA GLU A 88 -40.32 -42.90 9.57
C GLU A 88 -40.82 -41.50 9.17
N LYS A 89 -41.19 -40.65 10.14
CA LYS A 89 -41.68 -39.29 9.89
C LYS A 89 -40.55 -38.29 9.67
N VAL A 90 -39.31 -38.66 9.98
CA VAL A 90 -38.12 -37.83 9.74
C VAL A 90 -37.70 -37.97 8.28
N LEU A 91 -37.81 -36.89 7.51
CA LEU A 91 -37.53 -36.95 6.08
C LEU A 91 -36.26 -36.22 5.67
N ILE A 92 -35.87 -35.17 6.39
CA ILE A 92 -34.76 -34.29 5.98
C ILE A 92 -33.82 -34.04 7.14
N LEU A 93 -32.53 -34.24 6.90
CA LEU A 93 -31.44 -33.73 7.74
C LEU A 93 -30.65 -32.70 6.94
N CYS A 94 -30.61 -31.47 7.43
CA CYS A 94 -29.77 -30.39 6.92
C CYS A 94 -28.56 -30.21 7.83
N SER A 95 -27.34 -30.24 7.28
CA SER A 95 -26.13 -29.93 8.03
C SER A 95 -25.00 -29.46 7.11
N ASP A 96 -23.81 -29.22 7.69
CA ASP A 96 -22.58 -29.11 6.90
C ASP A 96 -22.21 -30.45 6.21
N ALA A 97 -21.19 -30.40 5.35
CA ALA A 97 -20.65 -31.58 4.67
C ALA A 97 -19.27 -32.01 5.20
N ALA A 98 -18.96 -31.69 6.47
CA ALA A 98 -17.73 -32.17 7.08
C ALA A 98 -17.73 -33.72 7.10
N PRO A 99 -16.58 -34.40 6.89
CA PRO A 99 -16.56 -35.86 6.77
C PRO A 99 -17.18 -36.60 7.96
N TYR A 100 -17.02 -36.07 9.18
CA TYR A 100 -17.61 -36.65 10.39
C TYR A 100 -19.13 -36.42 10.48
N ILE A 101 -19.66 -35.30 9.94
CA ILE A 101 -21.11 -35.04 9.87
C ILE A 101 -21.77 -35.91 8.81
N ILE A 102 -21.13 -36.10 7.65
CA ILE A 102 -21.61 -37.07 6.63
C ILE A 102 -21.68 -38.47 7.24
N LYS A 103 -20.65 -38.86 8.01
CA LYS A 103 -20.66 -40.14 8.72
C LYS A 103 -21.75 -40.21 9.79
N ALA A 104 -22.02 -39.11 10.51
CA ALA A 104 -23.12 -39.03 11.47
C ALA A 104 -24.49 -39.16 10.78
N GLY A 105 -24.71 -38.46 9.67
CA GLY A 105 -25.91 -38.58 8.85
C GLY A 105 -26.16 -40.02 8.39
N LYS A 106 -25.12 -40.71 7.92
CA LYS A 106 -25.19 -42.15 7.59
C LYS A 106 -25.56 -43.02 8.79
N THR A 107 -25.01 -42.73 9.98
CA THR A 107 -25.39 -43.42 11.22
C THR A 107 -26.84 -43.15 11.60
N LEU A 108 -27.30 -41.91 11.47
CA LEU A 108 -28.67 -41.50 11.76
C LEU A 108 -29.68 -42.11 10.77
N ASN A 109 -29.32 -42.31 9.51
CA ASN A 109 -30.17 -43.01 8.53
C ASN A 109 -30.52 -44.44 8.94
N VAL A 110 -29.69 -45.10 9.76
CA VAL A 110 -30.02 -46.43 10.31
C VAL A 110 -31.21 -46.35 11.26
N PHE A 111 -31.33 -45.24 12.00
CA PHE A 111 -32.44 -44.99 12.92
C PHE A 111 -33.63 -44.34 12.23
N PHE A 112 -33.40 -43.53 11.20
CA PHE A 112 -34.42 -42.80 10.44
C PHE A 112 -34.38 -43.23 8.96
N PRO A 113 -35.06 -44.33 8.59
CA PRO A 113 -34.88 -44.98 7.28
C PRO A 113 -35.31 -44.11 6.10
N ASN A 114 -36.29 -43.21 6.29
CA ASN A 114 -36.79 -42.31 5.25
C ASN A 114 -36.02 -40.98 5.18
N MET A 115 -34.99 -40.80 6.01
CA MET A 115 -34.27 -39.54 6.10
C MET A 115 -33.28 -39.36 4.94
N ILE A 116 -33.35 -38.19 4.31
CA ILE A 116 -32.41 -37.74 3.30
C ILE A 116 -31.49 -36.69 3.93
N HIS A 117 -30.19 -36.96 3.88
CA HIS A 117 -29.18 -36.02 4.36
C HIS A 117 -28.76 -35.06 3.23
N ILE A 118 -28.95 -33.76 3.44
CA ILE A 118 -28.61 -32.69 2.50
C ILE A 118 -27.67 -31.65 3.12
N SER A 119 -26.77 -31.11 2.30
CA SER A 119 -25.80 -30.08 2.69
C SER A 119 -25.77 -28.90 1.71
N LEU A 120 -26.96 -28.34 1.44
CA LEU A 120 -27.17 -27.31 0.40
C LEU A 120 -26.28 -26.07 0.56
N ALA A 121 -26.18 -25.53 1.78
CA ALA A 121 -25.40 -24.33 2.04
C ALA A 121 -23.90 -24.56 1.75
N HIS A 122 -23.37 -25.72 2.13
CA HIS A 122 -21.99 -26.07 1.85
C HIS A 122 -21.75 -26.35 0.37
N MET A 123 -22.71 -26.98 -0.32
CA MET A 123 -22.66 -27.19 -1.77
C MET A 123 -22.55 -25.86 -2.52
N ILE A 124 -23.38 -24.87 -2.19
CA ILE A 124 -23.35 -23.53 -2.78
C ILE A 124 -22.03 -22.82 -2.46
N GLN A 125 -21.54 -22.94 -1.22
CA GLN A 125 -20.25 -22.35 -0.84
C GLN A 125 -19.08 -22.93 -1.65
N ARG A 126 -19.05 -24.25 -1.86
CA ARG A 126 -18.00 -24.88 -2.69
C ARG A 126 -18.07 -24.42 -4.14
N LEU A 127 -19.28 -24.20 -4.66
CA LEU A 127 -19.45 -23.60 -5.98
C LEU A 127 -18.91 -22.17 -6.01
N ALA A 128 -19.24 -21.34 -5.01
CA ALA A 128 -18.71 -19.97 -4.90
C ALA A 128 -17.18 -19.94 -4.79
N GLU A 129 -16.58 -20.87 -4.05
CA GLU A 129 -15.13 -21.03 -3.98
C GLU A 129 -14.55 -21.41 -5.34
N LYS A 130 -15.22 -22.29 -6.09
CA LYS A 130 -14.77 -22.67 -7.43
C LYS A 130 -14.85 -21.51 -8.41
N VAL A 131 -15.92 -20.70 -8.35
CA VAL A 131 -16.03 -19.45 -9.12
C VAL A 131 -14.87 -18.52 -8.79
N ARG A 132 -14.56 -18.31 -7.51
CA ARG A 132 -13.41 -17.49 -7.09
C ARG A 132 -12.09 -17.98 -7.67
N GLU A 133 -11.85 -19.29 -7.71
CA GLU A 133 -10.64 -19.89 -8.29
C GLU A 133 -10.56 -19.65 -9.81
N MET A 134 -11.69 -19.71 -10.51
CA MET A 134 -11.73 -19.47 -11.97
C MET A 134 -11.47 -18.02 -12.34
N TYR A 135 -11.87 -17.06 -11.50
CA TYR A 135 -11.72 -15.62 -11.75
C TYR A 135 -10.58 -15.00 -10.94
N LEU A 136 -9.34 -15.41 -11.22
CA LEU A 136 -8.16 -14.96 -10.48
C LEU A 136 -7.95 -13.43 -10.53
N ASN A 137 -8.30 -12.78 -11.65
CA ASN A 137 -8.21 -11.33 -11.80
C ASN A 137 -9.17 -10.60 -10.84
N VAL A 138 -10.41 -11.06 -10.74
CA VAL A 138 -11.41 -10.51 -9.80
C VAL A 138 -10.96 -10.76 -8.37
N ASN A 139 -10.46 -11.96 -8.06
CA ASN A 139 -9.94 -12.27 -6.74
C ASN A 139 -8.74 -11.36 -6.37
N THR A 140 -7.85 -11.10 -7.33
CA THR A 140 -6.73 -10.18 -7.16
C THR A 140 -7.21 -8.76 -6.91
N LEU A 141 -8.18 -8.28 -7.69
CA LEU A 141 -8.81 -6.96 -7.50
C LEU A 141 -9.40 -6.84 -6.10
N VAL A 142 -10.29 -7.75 -5.70
CA VAL A 142 -10.95 -7.76 -4.39
C VAL A 142 -9.92 -7.77 -3.25
N SER A 143 -8.88 -8.61 -3.36
CA SER A 143 -7.84 -8.71 -2.33
C SER A 143 -6.96 -7.46 -2.21
N ASN A 144 -6.68 -6.78 -3.33
CA ASN A 144 -5.85 -5.58 -3.37
C ASN A 144 -6.64 -4.33 -3.03
N LEU A 145 -7.91 -4.24 -3.44
CA LEU A 145 -8.77 -3.10 -3.13
C LEU A 145 -8.88 -2.87 -1.62
N LYS A 146 -8.99 -3.97 -0.86
CA LYS A 146 -8.88 -3.95 0.61
C LYS A 146 -7.59 -3.27 1.09
N LYS A 147 -6.44 -3.65 0.52
CA LYS A 147 -5.12 -3.14 0.94
C LYS A 147 -4.94 -1.66 0.65
N VAL A 148 -5.57 -1.14 -0.41
CA VAL A 148 -5.46 0.27 -0.80
C VAL A 148 -5.92 1.18 0.33
N PHE A 149 -7.06 0.88 0.96
CA PHE A 149 -7.68 1.71 1.98
C PHE A 149 -7.35 1.29 3.42
N LEU A 150 -6.79 0.10 3.61
CA LEU A 150 -6.47 -0.43 4.94
C LEU A 150 -5.41 0.44 5.64
N LYS A 151 -5.79 1.03 6.79
CA LYS A 151 -4.91 1.89 7.61
C LYS A 151 -4.35 3.11 6.85
N ALA A 152 -5.08 3.62 5.86
CA ALA A 152 -4.65 4.78 5.06
C ALA A 152 -5.73 5.88 5.10
N PRO A 153 -5.81 6.70 6.17
CA PRO A 153 -6.84 7.73 6.34
C PRO A 153 -6.96 8.66 5.14
N GLN A 154 -5.84 9.19 4.63
CA GLN A 154 -5.83 10.08 3.47
C GLN A 154 -6.44 9.46 2.20
N ARG A 155 -6.32 8.14 2.02
CA ARG A 155 -6.94 7.45 0.87
C ARG A 155 -8.43 7.23 1.10
N VAL A 156 -8.84 7.05 2.35
CA VAL A 156 -10.25 6.98 2.75
C VAL A 156 -10.93 8.35 2.59
N ASP A 157 -10.23 9.45 2.83
CA ASP A 157 -10.77 10.80 2.62
C ASP A 157 -11.06 11.04 1.14
N VAL A 158 -10.11 10.72 0.25
CA VAL A 158 -10.32 10.77 -1.22
C VAL A 158 -11.49 9.88 -1.64
N TYR A 159 -11.60 8.68 -1.05
CA TYR A 159 -12.73 7.78 -1.31
C TYR A 159 -14.06 8.45 -0.93
N LYS A 160 -14.16 9.02 0.27
CA LYS A 160 -15.39 9.67 0.78
C LYS A 160 -15.74 10.95 0.04
N GLU A 161 -14.76 11.69 -0.47
CA GLU A 161 -14.99 12.87 -1.32
C GLU A 161 -15.71 12.50 -2.63
N ILE A 162 -15.38 11.34 -3.21
CA ILE A 162 -15.92 10.90 -4.51
C ILE A 162 -17.20 10.11 -4.32
N THR A 163 -17.27 9.28 -3.27
CA THR A 163 -18.43 8.45 -2.94
C THR A 163 -18.81 8.61 -1.47
N PRO A 164 -19.50 9.70 -1.09
CA PRO A 164 -19.81 9.99 0.32
C PRO A 164 -20.86 9.06 0.92
N SER A 165 -21.78 8.53 0.10
CA SER A 165 -22.85 7.64 0.52
C SER A 165 -22.52 6.15 0.36
N VAL A 166 -21.38 5.80 -0.23
CA VAL A 166 -20.98 4.41 -0.46
C VAL A 166 -20.09 3.95 0.70
N PRO A 167 -20.38 2.80 1.34
CA PRO A 167 -19.53 2.26 2.38
C PRO A 167 -18.17 1.84 1.81
N LEU A 168 -17.13 1.82 2.65
CA LEU A 168 -15.82 1.31 2.24
C LEU A 168 -15.93 -0.14 1.73
N PRO A 169 -15.06 -0.54 0.78
CA PRO A 169 -15.09 -1.89 0.23
C PRO A 169 -15.12 -2.96 1.34
N PRO A 170 -16.07 -3.92 1.27
CA PRO A 170 -16.24 -4.92 2.31
C PRO A 170 -15.00 -5.81 2.39
N LYS A 171 -14.73 -6.31 3.61
CA LYS A 171 -13.58 -7.18 3.86
C LYS A 171 -14.02 -8.63 3.67
N PRO A 172 -13.54 -9.33 2.63
CA PRO A 172 -13.75 -10.77 2.55
C PRO A 172 -13.06 -11.42 3.74
N VAL A 173 -13.81 -12.24 4.47
CA VAL A 173 -13.31 -13.03 5.60
C VAL A 173 -13.27 -14.47 5.12
N LEU A 174 -12.06 -15.02 4.99
CA LEU A 174 -11.82 -16.37 4.47
C LEU A 174 -12.69 -17.44 5.16
N THR A 175 -12.96 -17.27 6.45
CA THR A 175 -13.71 -18.22 7.28
C THR A 175 -15.23 -17.95 7.32
N ARG A 176 -15.74 -16.90 6.66
CA ARG A 176 -17.18 -16.60 6.61
C ARG A 176 -17.69 -16.73 5.17
N TRP A 177 -18.66 -17.61 4.98
CA TRP A 177 -19.28 -17.92 3.69
C TRP A 177 -19.90 -16.66 3.06
N GLY A 178 -19.92 -16.63 1.72
CA GLY A 178 -20.51 -15.51 0.95
C GLY A 178 -19.72 -14.20 0.93
N THR A 179 -18.84 -13.92 1.91
CA THR A 179 -18.16 -12.61 2.02
C THR A 179 -17.28 -12.23 0.82
N TRP A 180 -16.74 -13.22 0.10
CA TRP A 180 -16.02 -12.96 -1.15
C TRP A 180 -16.96 -12.58 -2.28
N VAL A 181 -18.12 -13.23 -2.38
CA VAL A 181 -19.13 -12.94 -3.42
C VAL A 181 -19.72 -11.56 -3.19
N GLU A 182 -20.04 -11.21 -1.94
CA GLU A 182 -20.46 -9.86 -1.57
C GLU A 182 -19.43 -8.80 -1.96
N ALA A 183 -18.14 -9.06 -1.71
CA ALA A 183 -17.08 -8.15 -2.09
C ALA A 183 -16.87 -8.05 -3.61
N ALA A 184 -17.05 -9.16 -4.34
CA ALA A 184 -16.99 -9.16 -5.79
C ALA A 184 -18.16 -8.37 -6.40
N ASN A 185 -19.39 -8.56 -5.90
CA ASN A 185 -20.56 -7.81 -6.32
C ASN A 185 -20.40 -6.31 -6.02
N PHE A 186 -19.93 -5.96 -4.82
CA PHE A 186 -19.62 -4.56 -4.48
C PHE A 186 -18.61 -3.95 -5.47
N CYS A 187 -17.58 -4.70 -5.87
CA CYS A 187 -16.61 -4.22 -6.85
C CYS A 187 -17.25 -4.01 -8.23
N ALA A 188 -18.21 -4.85 -8.62
CA ALA A 188 -18.94 -4.71 -9.87
C ALA A 188 -19.89 -3.50 -9.83
N ASP A 189 -20.68 -3.37 -8.77
CA ASP A 189 -21.69 -2.30 -8.61
C ASP A 189 -21.06 -0.90 -8.55
N HIS A 190 -19.80 -0.81 -8.09
CA HIS A 190 -19.09 0.46 -7.92
C HIS A 190 -17.84 0.57 -8.79
N PHE A 191 -17.73 -0.25 -9.84
CA PHE A 191 -16.49 -0.38 -10.62
C PHE A 191 -15.97 0.96 -11.16
N ASP A 192 -16.84 1.77 -11.77
CA ASP A 192 -16.45 3.05 -12.37
C ASP A 192 -15.95 4.06 -11.34
N ASN A 193 -16.65 4.18 -10.21
CA ASN A 193 -16.23 5.04 -9.11
C ASN A 193 -14.89 4.57 -8.52
N LEU A 194 -14.72 3.26 -8.32
CA LEU A 194 -13.46 2.68 -7.85
C LEU A 194 -12.32 2.96 -8.81
N LYS A 195 -12.56 2.89 -10.14
CA LYS A 195 -11.58 3.23 -11.16
C LYS A 195 -11.14 4.69 -11.05
N ILE A 196 -12.08 5.63 -10.94
CA ILE A 196 -11.79 7.07 -10.77
C ILE A 196 -10.98 7.32 -9.50
N ILE A 197 -11.37 6.68 -8.38
CA ILE A 197 -10.66 6.79 -7.10
C ILE A 197 -9.23 6.28 -7.24
N LEU A 198 -9.03 5.10 -7.81
CA LEU A 198 -7.71 4.50 -7.99
C LEU A 198 -6.82 5.38 -8.90
N GLN A 199 -7.38 5.96 -9.96
CA GLN A 199 -6.65 6.86 -10.84
C GLN A 199 -6.22 8.14 -10.11
N LYS A 200 -7.12 8.77 -9.34
CA LYS A 200 -6.76 9.92 -8.49
C LYS A 200 -5.71 9.59 -7.42
N LEU A 201 -5.71 8.37 -6.90
CA LEU A 201 -4.69 7.91 -5.96
C LEU A 201 -3.34 7.67 -6.65
N GLU A 202 -3.33 7.21 -7.90
CA GLU A 202 -2.12 7.08 -8.72
C GLU A 202 -1.52 8.44 -9.07
N ASP A 203 -2.35 9.43 -9.40
CA ASP A 203 -1.91 10.81 -9.68
C ASP A 203 -1.22 11.47 -8.48
N LYS A 204 -1.62 11.06 -7.26
CA LYS A 204 -0.98 11.49 -6.00
C LYS A 204 0.31 10.71 -5.70
N ASN A 205 0.62 9.61 -6.41
CA ASN A 205 1.84 8.83 -6.22
C ASN A 205 3.03 9.46 -6.96
N VAL A 206 3.73 10.35 -6.26
CA VAL A 206 4.88 11.12 -6.78
C VAL A 206 5.94 10.23 -7.43
N VAL A 207 6.20 9.02 -6.90
CA VAL A 207 7.26 8.14 -7.41
C VAL A 207 6.87 7.57 -8.78
N MET A 208 5.65 7.04 -8.93
CA MET A 208 5.20 6.45 -10.18
C MET A 208 5.11 7.50 -11.30
N LYS A 209 4.57 8.69 -10.97
CA LYS A 209 4.52 9.83 -11.90
C LYS A 209 5.92 10.26 -12.34
N SER A 210 6.88 10.29 -11.40
CA SER A 210 8.26 10.68 -11.71
C SER A 210 8.95 9.68 -12.63
N ILE A 211 8.71 8.37 -12.46
CA ILE A 211 9.24 7.34 -13.36
C ILE A 211 8.67 7.49 -14.77
N LYS A 212 7.34 7.57 -14.91
CA LYS A 212 6.70 7.76 -16.24
C LYS A 212 7.20 9.02 -16.94
N ASN A 213 7.37 10.11 -16.20
CA ASN A 213 7.92 11.34 -16.77
C ASN A 213 9.36 11.14 -17.25
N LEU A 214 10.22 10.48 -16.45
CA LEU A 214 11.62 10.20 -16.81
C LEU A 214 11.78 9.23 -18.00
N GLU A 215 10.76 8.45 -18.32
CA GLU A 215 10.71 7.56 -19.50
C GLU A 215 10.39 8.31 -20.81
N ASP A 216 9.87 9.54 -20.73
CA ASP A 216 9.60 10.38 -21.90
C ASP A 216 10.90 10.94 -22.48
N SER A 217 11.14 10.67 -23.78
CA SER A 217 12.37 11.01 -24.49
C SER A 217 12.55 12.51 -24.78
N SER A 218 11.56 13.34 -24.46
CA SER A 218 11.57 14.80 -24.70
C SER A 218 12.11 15.65 -23.54
N LEU A 219 12.56 15.03 -22.44
CA LEU A 219 12.98 15.77 -21.23
C LEU A 219 14.36 16.42 -21.33
N THR A 220 14.47 17.64 -20.79
CA THR A 220 15.76 18.31 -20.60
C THR A 220 16.50 17.76 -19.37
N LEU A 221 17.81 17.99 -19.31
CA LEU A 221 18.64 17.65 -18.15
C LEU A 221 18.17 18.37 -16.87
N SER A 222 17.70 19.61 -17.00
CA SER A 222 17.18 20.38 -15.87
C SER A 222 15.87 19.77 -15.34
N ASP A 223 14.95 19.43 -16.23
CA ASP A 223 13.64 18.89 -15.87
C ASP A 223 13.76 17.51 -15.22
N SER A 224 14.58 16.63 -15.80
CA SER A 224 14.89 15.30 -15.25
C SER A 224 15.54 15.40 -13.86
N THR A 225 16.51 16.31 -13.67
CA THR A 225 17.13 16.55 -12.37
C THR A 225 16.13 17.11 -11.34
N GLN A 226 15.21 17.97 -11.77
CA GLN A 226 14.16 18.54 -10.92
C GLN A 226 13.13 17.50 -10.51
N ILE A 227 12.73 16.59 -11.41
CA ILE A 227 11.84 15.46 -11.10
C ILE A 227 12.44 14.61 -9.97
N VAL A 228 13.71 14.23 -10.08
CA VAL A 228 14.39 13.44 -9.04
C VAL A 228 14.47 14.22 -7.72
N ASN A 229 14.75 15.52 -7.74
CA ASN A 229 14.74 16.35 -6.54
C ASN A 229 13.35 16.41 -5.87
N ASN A 230 12.27 16.49 -6.66
CA ASN A 230 10.91 16.46 -6.13
C ASN A 230 10.59 15.12 -5.44
N VAL A 231 11.06 14.00 -5.99
CA VAL A 231 10.96 12.69 -5.32
C VAL A 231 11.71 12.69 -3.99
N ILE A 232 12.94 13.21 -3.94
CA ILE A 232 13.72 13.31 -2.70
C ILE A 232 12.95 14.13 -1.64
N LEU A 233 12.41 15.28 -2.03
CA LEU A 233 11.63 16.14 -1.14
C LEU A 233 10.35 15.44 -0.63
N ALA A 234 9.65 14.72 -1.49
CA ALA A 234 8.48 13.93 -1.10
C ALA A 234 8.86 12.81 -0.12
N MET A 235 9.95 12.08 -0.40
CA MET A 235 10.45 10.98 0.44
C MET A 235 10.93 11.45 1.81
N LYS A 236 11.49 12.66 1.92
CA LYS A 236 11.85 13.28 3.20
C LYS A 236 10.64 13.52 4.11
N LYS A 237 9.44 13.71 3.54
CA LYS A 237 8.20 13.94 4.28
C LYS A 237 7.55 12.65 4.78
N VAL A 238 8.01 11.47 4.34
CA VAL A 238 7.42 10.18 4.73
C VAL A 238 7.84 9.81 6.17
N PRO A 239 6.92 9.73 7.14
CA PRO A 239 7.25 9.40 8.51
C PRO A 239 7.48 7.88 8.71
N GLY A 240 8.19 7.53 9.79
CA GLY A 240 8.35 6.14 10.26
C GLY A 240 9.65 5.46 9.84
N GLN A 241 9.96 4.33 10.51
CA GLN A 241 11.23 3.61 10.34
C GLN A 241 11.42 3.05 8.91
N LYS A 242 10.35 2.52 8.30
CA LYS A 242 10.40 2.04 6.91
C LYS A 242 10.69 3.17 5.91
N GLY A 243 10.11 4.35 6.12
CA GLY A 243 10.39 5.54 5.31
C GLY A 243 11.86 5.97 5.41
N LYS A 244 12.43 5.99 6.63
CA LYS A 244 13.85 6.29 6.86
C LYS A 244 14.77 5.32 6.13
N LEU A 245 14.49 4.01 6.17
CA LEU A 245 15.32 2.99 5.52
C LEU A 245 15.29 3.10 3.99
N ILE A 246 14.13 3.42 3.41
CA ILE A 246 14.01 3.68 1.97
C ILE A 246 14.74 4.98 1.59
N LEU A 247 14.63 6.04 2.40
CA LEU A 247 15.32 7.30 2.16
C LEU A 247 16.85 7.12 2.19
N GLN A 248 17.37 6.33 3.14
CA GLN A 248 18.80 5.98 3.19
C GLN A 248 19.25 5.24 1.92
N LYS A 249 18.45 4.26 1.46
CA LYS A 249 18.75 3.56 0.20
C LYS A 249 18.72 4.50 -1.01
N LEU A 250 17.78 5.44 -1.05
CA LEU A 250 17.72 6.45 -2.11
C LEU A 250 18.96 7.35 -2.13
N PHE A 251 19.41 7.84 -0.97
CA PHE A 251 20.63 8.64 -0.90
C PHE A 251 21.87 7.84 -1.31
N TYR A 252 22.00 6.59 -0.87
CA TYR A 252 23.08 5.71 -1.30
C TYR A 252 23.14 5.53 -2.82
N LEU A 253 21.98 5.31 -3.47
CA LEU A 253 21.91 5.17 -4.93
C LEU A 253 22.28 6.48 -5.66
N ILE A 254 21.87 7.62 -5.12
CA ILE A 254 22.21 8.95 -5.66
C ILE A 254 23.70 9.23 -5.54
N GLU A 255 24.30 8.94 -4.38
CA GLU A 255 25.74 9.15 -4.12
C GLU A 255 26.62 8.26 -4.99
N LYS A 256 26.19 7.01 -5.23
CA LYS A 256 26.91 6.09 -6.12
C LYS A 256 26.79 6.45 -7.60
N ASN A 257 25.76 7.21 -7.98
CA ASN A 257 25.58 7.66 -9.36
C ASN A 257 26.34 8.96 -9.63
N VAL A 258 27.64 8.83 -9.92
CA VAL A 258 28.53 9.96 -10.24
C VAL A 258 27.98 10.78 -11.42
N GLY A 259 27.42 10.14 -12.44
CA GLY A 259 26.83 10.82 -13.59
C GLY A 259 25.66 11.74 -13.22
N PHE A 260 24.81 11.31 -12.28
CA PHE A 260 23.74 12.15 -11.76
C PHE A 260 24.28 13.34 -10.94
N GLN A 261 25.39 13.17 -10.20
CA GLN A 261 26.02 14.29 -9.49
C GLN A 261 26.56 15.34 -10.48
N THR A 262 27.23 14.89 -11.54
CA THR A 262 27.70 15.75 -12.62
C THR A 262 26.54 16.48 -13.30
N ALA A 263 25.45 15.78 -13.62
CA ALA A 263 24.25 16.38 -14.20
C ALA A 263 23.62 17.46 -13.30
N LYS A 264 23.60 17.22 -11.98
CA LYS A 264 23.11 18.17 -10.99
C LYS A 264 23.97 19.43 -10.90
N GLN A 265 25.30 19.28 -10.98
CA GLN A 265 26.23 20.41 -11.04
C GLN A 265 26.04 21.22 -12.33
N ILE A 266 25.96 20.55 -13.48
CA ILE A 266 25.70 21.20 -14.78
C ILE A 266 24.39 21.99 -14.73
N THR A 267 23.32 21.40 -14.18
CA THR A 267 22.02 22.08 -14.04
C THR A 267 22.12 23.30 -13.09
N ALA A 268 22.89 23.21 -12.00
CA ALA A 268 23.11 24.33 -11.08
C ALA A 268 23.89 25.49 -11.73
N ILE A 269 24.82 25.17 -12.62
CA ILE A 269 25.58 26.15 -13.43
C ILE A 269 24.66 26.78 -14.48
N LEU A 270 23.92 25.98 -15.26
CA LEU A 270 23.01 26.46 -16.29
C LEU A 270 21.86 27.32 -15.73
N SER A 271 21.43 27.06 -14.49
CA SER A 271 20.43 27.88 -13.78
C SER A 271 21.02 29.12 -13.10
N GLY A 272 22.34 29.37 -13.21
CA GLY A 272 23.04 30.52 -12.64
C GLY A 272 23.19 30.51 -11.11
N LYS A 273 22.76 29.45 -10.42
CA LYS A 273 22.79 29.38 -8.94
C LYS A 273 24.21 29.32 -8.37
N GLU A 274 25.13 28.67 -9.07
CA GLU A 274 26.57 28.63 -8.72
C GLU A 274 27.20 30.03 -8.85
N ASN A 275 26.91 30.75 -9.94
CA ASN A 275 27.43 32.09 -10.18
C ASN A 275 26.90 33.09 -9.14
N ILE A 276 25.63 33.01 -8.77
CA ILE A 276 25.04 33.87 -7.71
C ILE A 276 25.69 33.61 -6.35
N LYS A 277 26.04 32.35 -6.04
CA LYS A 277 26.75 32.01 -4.79
C LYS A 277 28.18 32.56 -4.80
N SER A 278 28.89 32.43 -5.92
CA SER A 278 30.25 32.98 -6.07
C SER A 278 30.25 34.51 -6.00
N ILE A 279 29.26 35.18 -6.60
CA ILE A 279 29.07 36.64 -6.51
C ILE A 279 28.79 37.06 -5.06
N LYS A 280 27.83 36.41 -4.38
CA LYS A 280 27.54 36.69 -2.96
C LYS A 280 28.74 36.46 -2.05
N ASN A 281 29.56 35.46 -2.34
CA ASN A 281 30.80 35.24 -1.59
C ASN A 281 31.77 36.39 -1.81
N LEU A 282 31.96 36.86 -3.06
CA LEU A 282 32.83 38.00 -3.38
C LEU A 282 32.36 39.33 -2.77
N GLU A 283 31.06 39.49 -2.50
CA GLU A 283 30.45 40.66 -1.86
C GLU A 283 30.70 40.75 -0.33
N HIS A 284 31.17 39.68 0.32
CA HIS A 284 31.50 39.73 1.75
C HIS A 284 32.85 40.42 1.99
N SER A 285 32.82 41.52 2.75
CA SER A 285 33.94 42.44 3.04
C SER A 285 35.08 41.86 3.90
N SER A 286 35.10 40.56 4.17
CA SER A 286 36.11 39.87 4.98
C SER A 286 36.98 38.87 4.18
N LEU A 287 36.87 38.85 2.86
CA LEU A 287 37.69 37.98 2.02
C LEU A 287 39.08 38.57 1.77
N THR A 288 40.10 37.72 1.83
CA THR A 288 41.47 38.10 1.47
C THR A 288 41.63 38.17 -0.04
N LEU A 289 42.62 38.93 -0.51
CA LEU A 289 42.99 39.01 -1.92
C LEU A 289 43.31 37.64 -2.54
N SER A 290 43.89 36.72 -1.75
CA SER A 290 44.18 35.35 -2.20
C SER A 290 42.89 34.54 -2.42
N ASP A 291 41.94 34.65 -1.50
CA ASP A 291 40.69 33.90 -1.56
C ASP A 291 39.78 34.42 -2.70
N SER A 292 39.72 35.74 -2.88
CA SER A 292 38.93 36.36 -3.94
C SER A 292 39.46 36.01 -5.33
N THR A 293 40.79 36.07 -5.53
CA THR A 293 41.42 35.65 -6.79
C THR A 293 41.28 34.15 -7.05
N GLN A 294 41.26 33.31 -6.01
CA GLN A 294 41.01 31.88 -6.15
C GLN A 294 39.56 31.56 -6.54
N ILE A 295 38.56 32.27 -5.98
CA ILE A 295 37.15 32.13 -6.38
C ILE A 295 36.98 32.43 -7.88
N VAL A 296 37.57 33.53 -8.37
CA VAL A 296 37.50 33.90 -9.79
C VAL A 296 38.19 32.87 -10.69
N ASN A 297 39.37 32.36 -10.30
CA ASN A 297 40.04 31.29 -11.05
C ASN A 297 39.22 29.98 -11.09
N ASN A 298 38.55 29.64 -10.00
CA ASN A 298 37.68 28.45 -9.96
C ASN A 298 36.48 28.61 -10.91
N VAL A 299 35.90 29.83 -11.00
CA VAL A 299 34.83 30.13 -11.97
C VAL A 299 35.35 29.99 -13.40
N MET A 300 36.56 30.47 -13.71
CA MET A 300 37.17 30.29 -15.03
C MET A 300 37.34 28.81 -15.40
N LEU A 301 37.94 28.02 -14.50
CA LEU A 301 38.14 26.58 -14.72
C LEU A 301 36.84 25.80 -14.85
N ALA A 302 35.78 26.22 -14.14
CA ALA A 302 34.45 25.63 -14.27
C ALA A 302 33.84 25.97 -15.63
N MET A 303 34.02 27.20 -16.11
CA MET A 303 33.50 27.63 -17.40
C MET A 303 34.19 26.92 -18.58
N GLU A 304 35.50 26.67 -18.53
CA GLU A 304 36.23 25.90 -19.56
C GLU A 304 35.68 24.48 -19.78
N LYS A 305 35.05 23.88 -18.76
CA LYS A 305 34.51 22.51 -18.82
C LYS A 305 33.12 22.42 -19.45
N VAL A 306 32.47 23.53 -19.81
CA VAL A 306 31.11 23.54 -20.35
C VAL A 306 31.16 23.54 -21.90
N PRO A 307 30.67 22.49 -22.58
CA PRO A 307 30.61 22.45 -24.05
C PRO A 307 29.36 23.15 -24.59
N GLY A 308 29.52 24.08 -25.55
CA GLY A 308 28.41 24.73 -26.25
C GLY A 308 28.78 26.03 -26.97
N GLN A 309 28.05 26.36 -28.04
CA GLN A 309 28.38 27.50 -28.93
C GLN A 309 28.02 28.86 -28.31
N ARG A 310 26.96 28.93 -27.49
CA ARG A 310 26.56 30.15 -26.75
C ARG A 310 27.46 30.39 -25.54
N GLU A 311 27.89 29.31 -24.91
CA GLU A 311 28.76 29.27 -23.75
C GLU A 311 30.18 29.72 -24.15
N LYS A 312 30.62 29.38 -25.37
CA LYS A 312 31.89 29.86 -25.94
C LYS A 312 31.95 31.39 -26.09
N ILE A 313 30.84 32.02 -26.50
CA ILE A 313 30.74 33.49 -26.59
C ILE A 313 30.86 34.14 -25.20
N ILE A 314 30.26 33.51 -24.18
CA ILE A 314 30.32 34.00 -22.80
C ILE A 314 31.73 33.83 -22.22
N GLN A 315 32.40 32.70 -22.50
CA GLN A 315 33.80 32.48 -22.15
C GLN A 315 34.70 33.55 -22.79
N GLU A 316 34.59 33.78 -24.10
CA GLU A 316 35.37 34.79 -24.81
C GLU A 316 35.19 36.19 -24.20
N LYS A 317 33.95 36.56 -23.86
CA LYS A 317 33.66 37.83 -23.20
C LYS A 317 34.25 37.92 -21.79
N LEU A 318 34.25 36.83 -21.03
CA LEU A 318 34.87 36.78 -19.69
C LEU A 318 36.39 36.91 -19.78
N PHE A 319 37.03 36.17 -20.69
CA PHE A 319 38.47 36.28 -20.92
C PHE A 319 38.86 37.70 -21.34
N TYR A 320 38.08 38.32 -22.24
CA TYR A 320 38.28 39.71 -22.65
C TYR A 320 38.20 40.69 -21.47
N LEU A 321 37.20 40.57 -20.60
CA LEU A 321 37.04 41.45 -19.44
C LEU A 321 38.18 41.29 -18.42
N ILE A 322 38.66 40.06 -18.23
CA ILE A 322 39.78 39.75 -17.34
C ILE A 322 41.10 40.28 -17.90
N GLU A 323 41.35 40.11 -19.20
CA GLU A 323 42.55 40.59 -19.86
C GLU A 323 42.63 42.12 -19.85
N LYS A 324 41.50 42.80 -20.06
CA LYS A 324 41.42 44.26 -19.99
C LYS A 324 41.55 44.81 -18.57
N ASN A 325 41.32 44.00 -17.54
CA ASN A 325 41.47 44.41 -16.15
C ASN A 325 42.92 44.25 -15.67
N VAL A 326 43.78 45.20 -16.05
CA VAL A 326 45.21 45.23 -15.69
C VAL A 326 45.45 45.11 -14.19
N ARG A 327 44.57 45.71 -13.36
CA ARG A 327 44.68 45.65 -11.89
C ARG A 327 44.42 44.25 -11.35
N PHE A 328 43.47 43.52 -11.93
CA PHE A 328 43.23 42.12 -11.60
C PHE A 328 44.41 41.23 -12.02
N GLN A 329 45.07 41.52 -13.14
CA GLN A 329 46.28 40.79 -13.56
C GLN A 329 47.44 40.98 -12.57
N ILE A 330 47.63 42.21 -12.07
CA ILE A 330 48.61 42.50 -11.03
C ILE A 330 48.25 41.75 -9.73
N ALA A 331 46.99 41.73 -9.33
CA ALA A 331 46.53 40.96 -8.18
C ALA A 331 46.79 39.45 -8.34
N LYS A 332 46.57 38.89 -9.53
CA LYS A 332 46.85 37.48 -9.85
C LYS A 332 48.34 37.15 -9.77
N GLN A 333 49.20 38.06 -10.23
CA GLN A 333 50.66 37.94 -10.10
C GLN A 333 51.11 37.96 -8.64
N ILE A 334 50.57 38.88 -7.84
CA ILE A 334 50.86 38.97 -6.39
C ILE A 334 50.43 37.69 -5.67
N THR A 335 49.22 37.18 -5.94
CA THR A 335 48.76 35.91 -5.35
C THR A 335 49.64 34.72 -5.78
N ALA A 336 50.07 34.67 -7.04
CA ALA A 336 50.97 33.63 -7.53
C ALA A 336 52.30 33.61 -6.77
N ILE A 337 52.89 34.79 -6.51
CA ILE A 337 54.09 34.97 -5.70
C ILE A 337 53.84 34.51 -4.26
N LEU A 338 52.73 34.93 -3.64
CA LEU A 338 52.35 34.56 -2.27
C LEU A 338 52.07 33.06 -2.08
N SER A 339 51.67 32.38 -3.16
CA SER A 339 51.43 30.92 -3.19
C SER A 339 52.68 30.08 -3.49
N GLY A 340 53.83 30.71 -3.75
CA GLY A 340 55.10 30.02 -4.00
C GLY A 340 55.21 29.36 -5.37
N LYS A 341 54.51 29.85 -6.40
CA LYS A 341 54.66 29.34 -7.77
C LYS A 341 56.03 29.71 -8.36
N GLU A 342 56.76 28.70 -8.84
CA GLU A 342 58.04 28.87 -9.54
C GLU A 342 57.86 29.72 -10.81
N ASN A 343 58.84 30.58 -11.12
CA ASN A 343 58.86 31.55 -12.22
C ASN A 343 57.87 32.72 -12.15
N SER A 344 57.37 33.07 -10.97
CA SER A 344 56.52 34.26 -10.80
C SER A 344 57.35 35.55 -10.88
N ILE A 345 57.00 36.43 -11.83
CA ILE A 345 57.68 37.72 -12.04
C ILE A 345 57.07 38.77 -11.12
N MET A 346 57.93 39.45 -10.37
CA MET A 346 57.53 40.52 -9.48
C MET A 346 57.08 41.77 -10.26
N PRO A 347 55.92 42.37 -9.96
CA PRO A 347 55.51 43.62 -10.60
C PRO A 347 56.55 44.71 -10.36
N PRO A 348 56.89 45.53 -11.38
CA PRO A 348 58.08 46.40 -11.37
C PRO A 348 58.10 47.49 -10.28
N ASN A 349 56.96 47.76 -9.64
CA ASN A 349 56.80 48.82 -8.62
C ASN A 349 56.56 48.28 -7.20
N LEU A 350 56.72 46.98 -6.95
CA LEU A 350 56.42 46.36 -5.64
C LEU A 350 57.65 45.68 -5.05
N THR A 351 57.75 45.66 -3.71
CA THR A 351 58.78 44.93 -2.95
C THR A 351 58.22 43.66 -2.27
N PRO A 352 59.04 42.63 -1.98
CA PRO A 352 58.57 41.38 -1.36
C PRO A 352 57.83 41.59 -0.03
N SER A 353 58.28 42.57 0.76
CA SER A 353 57.61 42.99 1.99
C SER A 353 56.21 43.56 1.72
N MET A 354 56.07 44.44 0.71
CA MET A 354 54.78 45.01 0.31
C MET A 354 53.81 43.93 -0.19
N CYS A 355 54.28 42.94 -0.95
CA CYS A 355 53.44 41.83 -1.40
C CYS A 355 52.96 40.97 -0.22
N SER A 356 53.81 40.71 0.77
CA SER A 356 53.43 39.95 1.98
C SER A 356 52.27 40.60 2.74
N CYS A 357 52.29 41.93 2.86
CA CYS A 357 51.21 42.70 3.48
C CYS A 357 49.88 42.63 2.71
N MET A 358 49.91 42.38 1.39
CA MET A 358 48.72 42.27 0.55
C MET A 358 47.98 40.93 0.68
N LYS A 359 48.59 39.93 1.33
CA LYS A 359 47.98 38.61 1.55
C LYS A 359 46.65 38.69 2.30
N PHE A 360 46.49 39.66 3.20
CA PHE A 360 45.27 39.87 3.99
C PHE A 360 44.55 41.19 3.67
N ALA A 361 44.87 41.80 2.53
CA ALA A 361 44.17 43.01 2.10
C ALA A 361 42.68 42.71 1.86
N PRO A 362 41.76 43.53 2.40
CA PRO A 362 40.33 43.35 2.19
C PRO A 362 39.97 43.57 0.72
N ASN A 363 38.93 42.87 0.26
CA ASN A 363 38.47 42.97 -1.13
C ASN A 363 38.04 44.41 -1.49
N PHE A 364 38.31 44.82 -2.74
CA PHE A 364 37.86 46.10 -3.26
C PHE A 364 36.46 45.92 -3.86
N ASN A 365 35.47 46.67 -3.34
CA ASN A 365 34.16 46.80 -3.99
C ASN A 365 34.27 47.52 -5.34
#